data_AF-A0A0G0T3D7-F1
#
_entry.id   AF-A0A0G0T3D7-F1
#
_cell.length_a   1.000
_cell.length_b   1.000
_cell.length_c   1.000
_cell.angle_alpha   90.00
_cell.angle_beta   90.00
_cell.angle_gamma   90.00
#
_symmetry.space_group_name_H-M   'P 1'
#
loop_
_entity.id
_entity.type
_entity.pdbx_description
1 polymer ?
#
loop_
_entity_poly.entity_id
_entity_poly.type
_entity_poly.pdbx_seq_one_letter_code
_entity_poly.pdbx_strand_id
1 'polypeptide(L)'
;MSEAKGYYLFMSAFLRKGLFVIFGIITLTFAGVFVRQTFALEGFLSPIPDGQVLGAQIPFNDLNNETIKPWNNDNVTVYKPAPLAGKLVPTEIPKPSSVPTDNLTIQQFDNTTSSPDTRGTHDTLDTLTTINSPQPTTYNPQLTTKTYTIGVLGDSMIETMGQEMTFLKAAMHTYYPNATFKLLNFGFPARDAEYGLSQLPSLLSKNPDLIVVESFAYNPWSDSQSDLDKQWLTLAKIVSDIKSRPGTKIVMAATIAPNGNVFGDGALNWSSEAKWSKVNTIKKYLENAVRFAKGENLPLADAYHPSLGSDGNGITRYTNPGDHLHPSFPGHDLLSQKIAQAIWKNRLL
;
A
#
# COMPACT_ATOMS: atom_id res chain seq x y z
N MET A 1 -54.70 0.83 18.08
CA MET A 1 -54.71 2.16 17.46
C MET A 1 -53.39 2.84 17.79
N SER A 2 -52.70 3.29 16.74
CA SER A 2 -51.52 4.20 16.67
C SER A 2 -50.30 3.92 17.54
N GLU A 3 -49.06 4.06 17.08
CA GLU A 3 -48.39 4.15 15.77
C GLU A 3 -46.90 4.24 16.17
N ALA A 4 -46.05 3.34 15.71
CA ALA A 4 -44.60 3.44 15.88
C ALA A 4 -43.96 3.30 14.49
N LYS A 5 -43.50 4.43 13.95
CA LYS A 5 -42.73 4.53 12.70
C LYS A 5 -41.35 5.07 13.02
N GLY A 6 -40.33 4.51 12.38
CA GLY A 6 -39.04 5.18 12.20
C GLY A 6 -37.80 4.30 12.37
N TYR A 7 -37.63 3.28 11.53
CA TYR A 7 -36.37 2.58 11.36
C TYR A 7 -35.95 2.60 9.88
N TYR A 8 -34.65 2.84 9.65
CA TYR A 8 -33.84 2.54 8.48
C TYR A 8 -34.30 3.05 7.10
N LEU A 9 -33.65 4.13 6.63
CA LEU A 9 -33.58 4.50 5.22
C LEU A 9 -32.12 4.78 4.85
N PHE A 10 -31.50 3.86 4.09
CA PHE A 10 -30.55 4.06 2.98
C PHE A 10 -29.64 2.85 2.80
N MET A 11 -30.19 1.75 2.27
CA MET A 11 -29.45 0.74 1.50
C MET A 11 -30.47 -0.14 0.77
N SER A 12 -30.84 0.24 -0.45
CA SER A 12 -31.37 -0.65 -1.51
C SER A 12 -31.89 0.16 -2.70
N ALA A 13 -31.01 0.45 -3.64
CA ALA A 13 -31.43 0.83 -4.99
C ALA A 13 -30.44 0.25 -6.00
N PHE A 14 -30.45 -1.07 -6.20
CA PHE A 14 -30.08 -1.73 -7.46
C PHE A 14 -30.34 -3.24 -7.28
N LEU A 15 -31.58 -3.68 -7.53
CA LEU A 15 -31.94 -5.07 -7.88
C LEU A 15 -33.45 -5.15 -8.16
N ARG A 16 -33.88 -4.63 -9.31
CA ARG A 16 -35.15 -5.02 -9.95
C ARG A 16 -35.07 -4.78 -11.46
N LYS A 17 -34.44 -5.70 -12.19
CA LYS A 17 -34.96 -6.24 -13.45
C LYS A 17 -34.44 -7.67 -13.58
N GLY A 18 -35.36 -8.61 -13.37
CA GLY A 18 -35.08 -10.04 -13.52
C GLY A 18 -34.83 -10.38 -14.99
N LEU A 19 -33.77 -11.14 -15.22
CA LEU A 19 -33.65 -11.99 -16.40
C LEU A 19 -33.08 -13.32 -15.90
N PHE A 20 -33.94 -14.32 -15.84
CA PHE A 20 -33.53 -15.72 -15.73
C PHE A 20 -32.84 -16.10 -17.03
N VAL A 21 -31.56 -16.48 -16.97
CA VAL A 21 -30.92 -17.25 -18.03
C VAL A 21 -30.37 -18.53 -17.41
N ILE A 22 -30.84 -19.64 -17.97
CA ILE A 22 -30.56 -21.02 -17.61
C ILE A 22 -29.07 -21.32 -17.80
N PHE A 23 -28.43 -21.92 -16.79
CA PHE A 23 -27.09 -22.49 -16.92
C PHE A 23 -27.14 -23.72 -17.83
N GLY A 24 -26.66 -23.58 -19.06
CA GLY A 24 -26.30 -24.70 -19.92
C GLY A 24 -24.86 -25.15 -19.62
N ILE A 25 -24.71 -26.37 -19.13
CA ILE A 25 -23.43 -27.09 -19.08
C ILE A 25 -23.08 -27.45 -20.53
N ILE A 26 -22.05 -26.81 -21.09
CA ILE A 26 -21.44 -27.26 -22.34
C ILE A 26 -20.15 -27.98 -21.96
N THR A 27 -20.21 -29.31 -21.99
CA THR A 27 -19.04 -30.19 -22.00
C THR A 27 -18.44 -30.14 -23.39
N LEU A 28 -17.29 -29.47 -23.55
CA LEU A 28 -16.53 -29.50 -24.79
C LEU A 28 -15.30 -30.42 -24.58
N THR A 29 -15.44 -31.67 -25.00
CA THR A 29 -14.33 -32.60 -25.21
C THR A 29 -13.61 -32.23 -26.50
N PHE A 30 -12.35 -31.77 -26.39
CA PHE A 30 -11.41 -31.81 -27.51
C PHE A 30 -10.33 -32.85 -27.25
N ALA A 31 -10.25 -33.78 -28.19
CA ALA A 31 -9.24 -34.82 -28.28
C ALA A 31 -7.90 -34.22 -28.77
N GLY A 32 -6.82 -34.65 -28.11
CA GLY A 32 -5.50 -34.92 -28.70
C GLY A 32 -4.75 -33.79 -29.40
N VAL A 33 -3.61 -33.38 -28.83
CA VAL A 33 -2.26 -33.73 -29.32
C VAL A 33 -1.28 -33.32 -28.20
N PHE A 34 -0.58 -34.31 -27.63
CA PHE A 34 0.57 -34.08 -26.74
C PHE A 34 1.83 -33.94 -27.60
N VAL A 35 2.47 -32.76 -27.56
CA VAL A 35 3.88 -32.62 -27.94
C VAL A 35 4.66 -32.35 -26.67
N ARG A 36 5.35 -33.38 -26.15
CA ARG A 36 6.40 -33.23 -25.15
C ARG A 36 7.66 -32.80 -25.88
N GLN A 37 8.13 -31.58 -25.66
CA GLN A 37 9.52 -31.21 -25.89
C GLN A 37 10.26 -31.23 -24.55
N THR A 38 11.09 -32.25 -24.37
CA THR A 38 12.11 -32.33 -23.33
C THR A 38 13.35 -31.57 -23.81
N PHE A 39 13.74 -30.52 -23.08
CA PHE A 39 15.09 -29.96 -23.16
C PHE A 39 15.87 -30.48 -21.96
N ALA A 40 16.87 -31.31 -22.26
CA ALA A 40 17.92 -31.67 -21.32
C ALA A 40 18.96 -30.55 -21.30
N LEU A 41 19.23 -30.02 -20.11
CA LEU A 41 20.41 -29.20 -19.83
C LEU A 41 21.21 -29.95 -18.76
N GLU A 42 22.17 -30.73 -19.23
CA GLU A 42 23.28 -31.22 -18.42
C GLU A 42 24.35 -30.13 -18.36
N GLY A 43 24.94 -29.90 -17.18
CA GLY A 43 26.13 -29.07 -17.08
C GLY A 43 26.48 -28.58 -15.68
N PHE A 44 27.35 -29.34 -15.01
CA PHE A 44 28.32 -28.91 -13.99
C PHE A 44 27.83 -28.38 -12.63
N LEU A 45 27.74 -29.32 -11.67
CA LEU A 45 27.99 -29.06 -10.26
C LEU A 45 29.41 -29.53 -9.92
N SER A 46 30.23 -28.66 -9.33
CA SER A 46 31.41 -29.05 -8.57
C SER A 46 31.12 -28.87 -7.07
N PRO A 47 31.55 -29.79 -6.20
CA PRO A 47 31.24 -29.75 -4.77
C PRO A 47 32.10 -28.69 -4.06
N ILE A 48 31.47 -27.91 -3.18
CA ILE A 48 32.16 -27.07 -2.19
C ILE A 48 32.34 -27.90 -0.91
N PRO A 49 33.53 -27.93 -0.28
CA PRO A 49 33.77 -28.71 0.93
C PRO A 49 33.10 -28.10 2.15
N ASP A 50 32.57 -28.99 3.00
CA ASP A 50 32.06 -28.68 4.33
C ASP A 50 33.13 -28.15 5.28
N GLY A 51 32.72 -27.23 6.15
CA GLY A 51 33.32 -27.04 7.47
C GLY A 51 34.09 -25.74 7.66
N GLN A 52 33.40 -24.70 8.14
CA GLN A 52 33.96 -23.83 9.19
C GLN A 52 32.82 -23.13 9.96
N VAL A 53 32.71 -23.51 11.23
CA VAL A 53 31.89 -22.84 12.24
C VAL A 53 32.73 -21.66 12.77
N LEU A 54 32.26 -20.43 12.58
CA LEU A 54 32.77 -19.28 13.31
C LEU A 54 31.62 -18.69 14.12
N GLY A 55 31.57 -19.09 15.39
CA GLY A 55 30.77 -18.43 16.41
C GLY A 55 31.43 -17.13 16.83
N ALA A 56 30.75 -16.00 16.61
CA ALA A 56 31.06 -14.74 17.25
C ALA A 56 29.80 -14.27 17.99
N GLN A 57 29.82 -14.41 19.31
CA GLN A 57 28.90 -13.70 20.20
C GLN A 57 29.40 -12.26 20.31
N ILE A 58 28.57 -11.28 19.95
CA ILE A 58 28.80 -9.87 20.26
C ILE A 58 27.89 -9.52 21.45
N PRO A 59 28.43 -9.05 22.59
CA PRO A 59 27.61 -8.60 23.70
C PRO A 59 26.93 -7.27 23.34
N PHE A 60 25.61 -7.22 23.53
CA PHE A 60 24.82 -5.99 23.52
C PHE A 60 25.06 -5.23 24.83
N ASN A 61 25.90 -4.19 24.77
CA ASN A 61 25.84 -3.00 25.62
C ASN A 61 26.87 -1.99 25.10
N ASP A 62 26.46 -1.14 24.16
CA ASP A 62 26.92 0.25 23.99
C ASP A 62 26.43 0.81 22.66
N LEU A 63 25.23 1.40 22.68
CA LEU A 63 24.73 2.24 21.59
C LEU A 63 24.19 3.55 22.15
N ASN A 64 25.05 4.27 22.86
CA ASN A 64 24.93 5.70 23.03
C ASN A 64 26.34 6.25 22.88
N ASN A 65 26.59 6.96 21.76
CA ASN A 65 27.71 7.89 21.57
C ASN A 65 28.91 7.48 20.68
N GLU A 66 28.68 6.93 19.48
CA GLU A 66 29.69 7.03 18.41
C GLU A 66 29.14 7.59 17.09
N THR A 67 29.89 8.53 16.54
CA THR A 67 29.68 9.21 15.26
C THR A 67 29.75 8.21 14.11
N ILE A 68 28.62 7.97 13.44
CA ILE A 68 28.54 7.09 12.27
C ILE A 68 29.41 7.69 11.15
N LYS A 69 30.48 6.98 10.76
CA LYS A 69 31.21 7.27 9.52
C LYS A 69 30.35 6.88 8.31
N PRO A 70 30.34 7.65 7.22
CA PRO A 70 29.56 7.33 6.03
C PRO A 70 30.00 6.00 5.43
N TRP A 71 29.02 5.16 5.11
CA TRP A 71 29.19 3.89 4.39
C TRP A 71 29.65 4.17 2.96
N ASN A 72 30.73 3.52 2.54
CA ASN A 72 31.31 3.69 1.21
C ASN A 72 30.56 2.81 0.19
N ASN A 73 30.08 3.42 -0.91
CA ASN A 73 29.14 2.82 -1.87
C ASN A 73 29.80 2.04 -3.03
N ASP A 74 31.06 1.65 -2.90
CA ASP A 74 31.86 1.16 -4.03
C ASP A 74 31.49 -0.25 -4.56
N ASN A 75 30.47 -0.92 -4.00
CA ASN A 75 30.07 -2.27 -4.40
C ASN A 75 28.57 -2.44 -4.75
N VAL A 76 27.86 -1.37 -5.11
CA VAL A 76 26.49 -1.51 -5.64
C VAL A 76 26.57 -1.84 -7.13
N THR A 77 26.23 -3.09 -7.48
CA THR A 77 25.95 -3.48 -8.87
C THR A 77 24.75 -2.68 -9.36
N VAL A 78 24.99 -1.63 -10.15
CA VAL A 78 23.93 -0.84 -10.78
C VAL A 78 23.16 -1.75 -11.73
N TYR A 79 21.93 -2.10 -11.36
CA TYR A 79 21.01 -2.80 -12.26
C TYR A 79 20.68 -1.85 -13.42
N LYS A 80 21.22 -2.11 -14.61
CA LYS A 80 20.81 -1.43 -15.84
C LYS A 80 19.46 -2.00 -16.27
N PRO A 81 18.35 -1.23 -16.26
CA PRO A 81 17.11 -1.71 -16.81
C PRO A 81 17.28 -1.99 -18.32
N ALA A 82 16.63 -3.05 -18.80
CA ALA A 82 16.56 -3.37 -20.21
C ALA A 82 15.95 -2.20 -20.99
N PRO A 83 16.45 -1.86 -22.20
CA PRO A 83 15.89 -0.78 -23.00
C PRO A 83 14.43 -1.08 -23.34
N LEU A 84 13.55 -0.12 -23.06
CA LEU A 84 12.16 -0.12 -23.52
C LEU A 84 12.16 -0.05 -25.05
N ALA A 85 12.05 -1.20 -25.71
CA ALA A 85 11.85 -1.31 -27.14
C ALA A 85 10.39 -0.97 -27.49
N GLY A 86 10.12 0.32 -27.70
CA GLY A 86 8.84 0.79 -28.21
C GLY A 86 8.93 2.27 -28.58
N LYS A 87 9.10 2.57 -29.87
CA LYS A 87 8.92 3.93 -30.40
C LYS A 87 7.46 4.31 -30.19
N LEU A 88 7.19 5.19 -29.22
CA LEU A 88 5.91 5.90 -29.17
C LEU A 88 5.89 6.92 -30.32
N VAL A 89 4.99 6.70 -31.27
CA VAL A 89 4.66 7.66 -32.32
C VAL A 89 3.80 8.74 -31.67
N PRO A 90 4.12 10.04 -31.81
CA PRO A 90 3.27 11.11 -31.29
C PRO A 90 1.93 11.14 -32.02
N THR A 91 0.84 10.89 -31.29
CA THR A 91 -0.51 11.19 -31.76
C THR A 91 -0.76 12.69 -31.59
N GLU A 92 -1.08 13.37 -32.69
CA GLU A 92 -1.45 14.78 -32.68
C GLU A 92 -2.66 15.03 -31.77
N ILE A 93 -2.51 15.98 -30.85
CA ILE A 93 -3.58 16.45 -29.97
C ILE A 93 -4.50 17.37 -30.81
N PRO A 94 -5.81 17.07 -30.94
CA PRO A 94 -6.72 17.98 -31.61
C PRO A 94 -6.89 19.27 -30.80
N LYS A 95 -6.80 20.39 -31.50
CA LYS A 95 -7.02 21.74 -30.99
C LYS A 95 -8.44 21.87 -30.41
N PRO A 96 -8.62 22.39 -29.17
CA PRO A 96 -9.94 22.52 -28.59
C PRO A 96 -10.77 23.59 -29.31
N SER A 97 -11.99 23.22 -29.70
CA SER A 97 -13.03 24.15 -30.16
C SER A 97 -13.51 25.03 -29.00
N SER A 98 -13.59 26.33 -29.28
CA SER A 98 -14.14 27.35 -28.38
C SER A 98 -15.63 27.10 -28.09
N VAL A 99 -15.97 26.91 -26.82
CA VAL A 99 -17.36 26.93 -26.31
C VAL A 99 -17.63 28.31 -25.68
N PRO A 100 -18.82 28.89 -25.86
CA PRO A 100 -19.17 30.21 -25.33
C PRO A 100 -19.32 30.19 -23.81
N THR A 101 -18.77 31.21 -23.15
CA THR A 101 -18.94 31.49 -21.73
C THR A 101 -20.25 32.22 -21.47
N ASP A 102 -21.23 31.53 -20.91
CA ASP A 102 -22.39 32.18 -20.29
C ASP A 102 -22.16 32.41 -18.79
N ASN A 103 -22.47 33.62 -18.38
CA ASN A 103 -22.28 34.20 -17.05
C ASN A 103 -23.03 33.43 -15.96
N LEU A 104 -22.29 32.97 -14.94
CA LEU A 104 -22.85 32.63 -13.62
C LEU A 104 -22.39 33.67 -12.60
N THR A 105 -23.35 34.51 -12.20
CA THR A 105 -23.26 35.49 -11.12
C THR A 105 -23.13 34.77 -9.78
N ILE A 106 -21.99 34.92 -9.11
CA ILE A 106 -21.77 34.48 -7.73
C ILE A 106 -22.28 35.58 -6.79
N GLN A 107 -23.25 35.26 -5.94
CA GLN A 107 -23.64 36.12 -4.81
C GLN A 107 -22.53 36.10 -3.75
N GLN A 108 -21.99 37.28 -3.47
CA GLN A 108 -21.13 37.57 -2.31
C GLN A 108 -21.91 37.31 -1.02
N PHE A 109 -21.34 36.50 -0.13
CA PHE A 109 -21.73 36.47 1.27
C PHE A 109 -20.83 37.44 2.04
N ASP A 110 -21.42 38.52 2.53
CA ASP A 110 -20.82 39.46 3.47
C ASP A 110 -20.62 38.76 4.83
N ASN A 111 -19.36 38.61 5.25
CA ASN A 111 -19.00 38.25 6.62
C ASN A 111 -18.70 39.54 7.40
N THR A 112 -19.72 40.08 8.05
CA THR A 112 -19.60 41.18 9.00
C THR A 112 -19.13 40.65 10.36
N THR A 113 -17.95 41.10 10.76
CA THR A 113 -17.39 41.03 12.10
C THR A 113 -18.22 41.86 13.10
N SER A 114 -18.69 41.23 14.17
CA SER A 114 -19.10 41.91 15.39
C SER A 114 -18.47 41.23 16.62
N SER A 115 -17.64 42.01 17.29
CA SER A 115 -17.13 41.75 18.65
C SER A 115 -18.21 42.10 19.67
N PRO A 116 -18.24 41.40 20.81
CA PRO A 116 -18.36 42.14 22.06
C PRO A 116 -17.32 41.71 23.10
N ASP A 117 -16.72 42.73 23.67
CA ASP A 117 -16.05 42.77 24.96
C ASP A 117 -17.08 42.61 26.10
N THR A 118 -16.88 41.64 26.99
CA THR A 118 -17.37 41.74 28.38
C THR A 118 -16.47 40.97 29.36
N ARG A 119 -15.75 41.79 30.12
CA ARG A 119 -15.22 41.60 31.48
C ARG A 119 -16.22 40.90 32.41
N GLY A 120 -15.79 39.84 33.10
CA GLY A 120 -16.57 39.19 34.16
C GLY A 120 -15.73 38.19 34.96
N THR A 121 -15.25 38.62 36.13
CA THR A 121 -14.62 37.80 37.16
C THR A 121 -15.66 36.91 37.85
N HIS A 122 -15.45 35.59 37.91
CA HIS A 122 -15.98 34.77 38.99
C HIS A 122 -15.07 33.58 39.27
N ASP A 123 -14.59 33.58 40.50
CA ASP A 123 -13.78 32.56 41.17
C ASP A 123 -14.72 31.43 41.61
N THR A 124 -14.59 30.24 41.02
CA THR A 124 -15.17 29.00 41.57
C THR A 124 -14.17 27.87 41.40
N LEU A 125 -13.60 27.49 42.54
CA LEU A 125 -12.68 26.38 42.73
C LEU A 125 -13.46 25.06 42.60
N ASP A 126 -13.52 24.50 41.39
CA ASP A 126 -14.11 23.19 41.15
C ASP A 126 -13.11 22.07 41.49
N THR A 127 -13.50 21.28 42.48
CA THR A 127 -12.89 20.04 42.93
C THR A 127 -12.69 19.06 41.77
N LEU A 128 -11.42 18.84 41.38
CA LEU A 128 -11.02 17.84 40.39
C LEU A 128 -11.25 16.44 40.95
N THR A 129 -12.37 15.83 40.56
CA THR A 129 -12.60 14.39 40.75
C THR A 129 -11.66 13.63 39.82
N THR A 130 -10.63 13.00 40.38
CA THR A 130 -9.72 12.08 39.67
C THR A 130 -10.51 10.95 39.03
N ILE A 131 -10.75 11.05 37.73
CA ILE A 131 -11.30 9.98 36.91
C ILE A 131 -10.16 8.97 36.73
N ASN A 132 -10.28 7.81 37.38
CA ASN A 132 -9.36 6.70 37.20
C ASN A 132 -9.37 6.29 35.72
N SER A 133 -8.37 6.77 34.97
CA SER A 133 -8.14 6.36 33.60
C SER A 133 -7.86 4.85 33.60
N PRO A 134 -8.62 4.03 32.85
CA PRO A 134 -8.40 2.59 32.84
C PRO A 134 -6.97 2.31 32.39
N GLN A 135 -6.17 1.69 33.27
CA GLN A 135 -4.82 1.29 32.92
C GLN A 135 -4.88 0.37 31.69
N PRO A 136 -4.06 0.63 30.66
CA PRO A 136 -3.98 -0.26 29.51
C PRO A 136 -3.58 -1.65 30.00
N THR A 137 -4.48 -2.61 29.78
CA THR A 137 -4.19 -4.02 30.07
C THR A 137 -2.96 -4.42 29.29
N THR A 138 -1.93 -4.88 29.99
CA THR A 138 -0.71 -5.42 29.41
C THR A 138 -1.09 -6.69 28.64
N TYR A 139 -1.35 -6.53 27.35
CA TYR A 139 -1.47 -7.65 26.44
C TYR A 139 -0.13 -8.38 26.42
N ASN A 140 -0.09 -9.55 27.03
CA ASN A 140 1.04 -10.46 26.97
C ASN A 140 0.84 -11.31 25.70
N PRO A 141 1.45 -10.96 24.55
CA PRO A 141 1.30 -11.76 23.35
C PRO A 141 1.72 -13.18 23.68
N GLN A 142 0.79 -14.12 23.53
CA GLN A 142 1.10 -15.53 23.74
C GLN A 142 2.34 -15.87 22.89
N LEU A 143 3.37 -16.36 23.57
CA LEU A 143 4.65 -16.82 23.00
C LEU A 143 4.38 -18.06 22.13
N THR A 144 3.78 -17.90 20.95
CA THR A 144 3.56 -19.01 20.03
C THR A 144 4.73 -19.11 19.07
N THR A 145 5.40 -20.27 19.04
CA THR A 145 6.50 -20.59 18.11
C THR A 145 5.97 -20.93 16.71
N LYS A 146 4.93 -20.24 16.27
CA LYS A 146 4.24 -20.53 15.01
C LYS A 146 5.01 -19.95 13.82
N THR A 147 4.92 -20.64 12.70
CA THR A 147 5.32 -20.10 11.40
C THR A 147 4.10 -19.50 10.73
N TYR A 148 4.20 -18.24 10.29
CA TYR A 148 3.16 -17.54 9.55
C TYR A 148 3.62 -17.26 8.12
N THR A 149 2.75 -17.51 7.15
CA THR A 149 2.95 -17.14 5.74
C THR A 149 2.22 -15.85 5.44
N ILE A 150 2.97 -14.81 5.05
CA ILE A 150 2.41 -13.49 4.74
C ILE A 150 2.67 -13.18 3.27
N GLY A 151 1.60 -12.97 2.51
CA GLY A 151 1.67 -12.44 1.15
C GLY A 151 1.62 -10.93 1.13
N VAL A 152 2.44 -10.28 0.30
CA VAL A 152 2.36 -8.83 0.07
C VAL A 152 2.15 -8.62 -1.42
N LEU A 153 0.95 -8.19 -1.78
CA LEU A 153 0.51 -7.99 -3.16
C LEU A 153 0.56 -6.50 -3.50
N GLY A 154 1.30 -6.12 -4.54
CA GLY A 154 1.44 -4.70 -4.92
C GLY A 154 2.18 -4.48 -6.24
N ASP A 155 2.54 -3.24 -6.49
CA ASP A 155 3.32 -2.81 -7.65
C ASP A 155 4.84 -2.81 -7.40
N SER A 156 5.60 -1.98 -8.12
CA SER A 156 7.07 -1.86 -7.95
C SER A 156 7.47 -1.41 -6.55
N MET A 157 6.59 -0.73 -5.81
CA MET A 157 6.86 -0.31 -4.43
C MET A 157 7.04 -1.51 -3.50
N ILE A 158 6.35 -2.61 -3.77
CA ILE A 158 6.49 -3.88 -3.04
C ILE A 158 7.61 -4.74 -3.63
N GLU A 159 7.78 -4.75 -4.95
CA GLU A 159 8.85 -5.50 -5.62
C GLU A 159 10.22 -5.13 -5.07
N THR A 160 10.48 -3.82 -4.94
CA THR A 160 11.75 -3.28 -4.43
C THR A 160 12.03 -3.58 -2.96
N MET A 161 11.08 -4.12 -2.20
CA MET A 161 11.34 -4.65 -0.85
C MET A 161 12.21 -5.92 -0.88
N GLY A 162 12.42 -6.51 -2.06
CA GLY A 162 13.25 -7.70 -2.28
C GLY A 162 12.56 -9.00 -1.89
N GLN A 163 13.12 -10.13 -2.33
CA GLN A 163 12.54 -11.46 -2.13
C GLN A 163 12.37 -11.82 -0.65
N GLU A 164 13.35 -11.47 0.19
CA GLU A 164 13.34 -11.78 1.62
C GLU A 164 12.56 -10.75 2.47
N MET A 165 12.21 -9.60 1.87
CA MET A 165 11.50 -8.50 2.56
C MET A 165 12.12 -8.16 3.93
N THR A 166 13.45 -8.00 3.97
CA THR A 166 14.25 -7.91 5.20
C THR A 166 13.72 -6.88 6.21
N PHE A 167 13.33 -5.69 5.74
CA PHE A 167 12.75 -4.64 6.59
C PHE A 167 11.43 -5.08 7.24
N LEU A 168 10.55 -5.75 6.47
CA LEU A 168 9.29 -6.26 6.99
C LEU A 168 9.52 -7.39 7.98
N LYS A 169 10.43 -8.32 7.67
CA LYS A 169 10.80 -9.39 8.60
C LYS A 169 11.31 -8.83 9.92
N ALA A 170 12.20 -7.85 9.88
CA ALA A 170 12.73 -7.19 11.08
C ALA A 170 11.61 -6.48 11.87
N ALA A 171 10.76 -5.70 11.21
CA ALA A 171 9.64 -5.02 11.86
C ALA A 171 8.65 -6.00 12.51
N MET A 172 8.37 -7.13 11.88
CA MET A 172 7.51 -8.18 12.43
C MET A 172 8.11 -8.81 13.70
N HIS A 173 9.43 -9.06 13.73
CA HIS A 173 10.10 -9.61 14.91
C HIS A 173 10.07 -8.68 16.13
N THR A 174 9.95 -7.36 15.94
CA THR A 174 9.74 -6.42 17.05
C THR A 174 8.45 -6.71 17.83
N TYR A 175 7.39 -7.10 17.12
CA TYR A 175 6.07 -7.38 17.73
C TYR A 175 5.86 -8.86 18.06
N TYR A 176 6.56 -9.75 17.35
CA TYR A 176 6.40 -11.21 17.41
C TYR A 176 7.78 -11.90 17.46
N PRO A 177 8.55 -11.72 18.55
CA PRO A 177 9.95 -12.16 18.61
C PRO A 177 10.15 -13.67 18.47
N ASN A 178 9.14 -14.48 18.80
CA ASN A 178 9.22 -15.94 18.75
C ASN A 178 8.53 -16.57 17.54
N ALA A 179 7.90 -15.76 16.68
CA ALA A 179 7.28 -16.24 15.47
C ALA A 179 8.32 -16.39 14.34
N THR A 180 8.07 -17.31 13.41
CA THR A 180 8.81 -17.39 12.15
C THR A 180 7.94 -16.88 11.02
N PHE A 181 8.51 -16.11 10.10
CA PHE A 181 7.77 -15.53 8.98
C PHE A 181 8.29 -16.04 7.64
N LYS A 182 7.36 -16.59 6.84
CA LYS A 182 7.55 -16.85 5.41
C LYS A 182 6.89 -15.70 4.64
N LEU A 183 7.69 -14.77 4.15
CA LEU A 183 7.21 -13.62 3.40
C LEU A 183 7.18 -13.97 1.90
N LEU A 184 6.07 -13.64 1.24
CA LEU A 184 5.87 -13.85 -0.19
C LEU A 184 5.75 -12.49 -0.88
N ASN A 185 6.80 -12.07 -1.57
CA ASN A 185 6.78 -10.84 -2.35
C ASN A 185 6.03 -11.07 -3.67
N PHE A 186 4.83 -10.49 -3.78
CA PHE A 186 4.00 -10.40 -4.98
C PHE A 186 3.90 -8.95 -5.45
N GLY A 187 5.04 -8.24 -5.42
CA GLY A 187 5.23 -6.95 -6.07
C GLY A 187 5.58 -7.14 -7.54
N PHE A 188 4.98 -6.34 -8.42
CA PHE A 188 5.22 -6.44 -9.85
C PHE A 188 5.58 -5.08 -10.46
N PRO A 189 6.67 -5.01 -11.24
CA PRO A 189 7.17 -3.73 -11.74
C PRO A 189 6.22 -3.12 -12.77
N ALA A 190 5.93 -1.83 -12.61
CA ALA A 190 5.10 -1.04 -13.52
C ALA A 190 3.67 -1.60 -13.74
N ARG A 191 3.07 -2.21 -12.71
CA ARG A 191 1.75 -2.85 -12.77
C ARG A 191 0.71 -2.10 -11.95
N ASP A 192 -0.52 -2.08 -12.47
CA ASP A 192 -1.68 -1.49 -11.82
C ASP A 192 -2.46 -2.52 -10.97
N ALA A 193 -3.57 -2.08 -10.37
CA ALA A 193 -4.39 -2.91 -9.51
C ALA A 193 -5.07 -4.08 -10.26
N GLU A 194 -5.39 -3.94 -11.55
CA GLU A 194 -6.02 -5.02 -12.34
C GLU A 194 -5.03 -6.16 -12.58
N TYR A 195 -3.77 -5.81 -12.83
CA TYR A 195 -2.71 -6.80 -12.87
C TYR A 195 -2.56 -7.48 -11.50
N GLY A 196 -2.54 -6.72 -10.41
CA GLY A 196 -2.53 -7.27 -9.05
C GLY A 196 -3.66 -8.28 -8.81
N LEU A 197 -4.89 -7.93 -9.22
CA LEU A 197 -6.04 -8.83 -9.17
C LEU A 197 -5.82 -10.10 -10.00
N SER A 198 -5.22 -10.01 -11.19
CA SER A 198 -4.91 -11.17 -12.02
C SER A 198 -3.91 -12.15 -11.38
N GLN A 199 -3.02 -11.66 -10.50
CA GLN A 199 -2.01 -12.46 -9.82
C GLN A 199 -2.52 -13.04 -8.48
N LEU A 200 -3.65 -12.56 -7.98
CA LEU A 200 -4.22 -13.01 -6.72
C LEU A 200 -4.45 -14.53 -6.64
N PRO A 201 -4.96 -15.24 -7.67
CA PRO A 201 -5.09 -16.69 -7.63
C PRO A 201 -3.75 -17.42 -7.35
N SER A 202 -2.65 -16.93 -7.96
CA SER A 202 -1.31 -17.48 -7.74
C SER A 202 -0.85 -17.28 -6.30
N LEU A 203 -1.12 -16.11 -5.71
CA LEU A 203 -0.82 -15.85 -4.29
C LEU A 203 -1.68 -16.72 -3.36
N LEU A 204 -3.00 -16.78 -3.59
CA LEU A 204 -3.92 -17.58 -2.79
C LEU A 204 -3.58 -19.08 -2.82
N SER A 205 -3.03 -19.58 -3.93
CA SER A 205 -2.56 -20.97 -4.03
C SER A 205 -1.44 -21.32 -3.04
N LYS A 206 -0.77 -20.32 -2.47
CA LYS A 206 0.29 -20.50 -1.46
C LYS A 206 -0.26 -20.59 -0.03
N ASN A 207 -1.58 -20.51 0.14
CA ASN A 207 -2.29 -20.55 1.42
C ASN A 207 -1.70 -19.59 2.48
N PRO A 208 -1.59 -18.28 2.20
CA PRO A 208 -1.11 -17.33 3.19
C PRO A 208 -2.08 -17.20 4.37
N ASP A 209 -1.54 -17.07 5.58
CA ASP A 209 -2.29 -16.76 6.80
C ASP A 209 -2.79 -15.31 6.77
N LEU A 210 -2.01 -14.42 6.15
CA LEU A 210 -2.32 -13.00 6.01
C LEU A 210 -1.88 -12.48 4.64
N ILE A 211 -2.67 -11.61 4.04
CA ILE A 211 -2.30 -10.86 2.85
C ILE A 211 -2.32 -9.36 3.14
N VAL A 212 -1.22 -8.70 2.81
CA VAL A 212 -1.13 -7.25 2.70
C VAL A 212 -1.45 -6.88 1.26
N VAL A 213 -2.48 -6.05 1.06
CA VAL A 213 -2.86 -5.51 -0.25
C VAL A 213 -2.42 -4.05 -0.31
N GLU A 214 -1.44 -3.78 -1.16
CA GLU A 214 -0.94 -2.43 -1.41
C GLU A 214 -1.91 -1.61 -2.27
N SER A 215 -1.74 -0.30 -2.27
CA SER A 215 -2.62 0.67 -2.94
C SER A 215 -2.60 0.64 -4.47
N PHE A 216 -1.54 0.12 -5.11
CA PHE A 216 -1.26 0.22 -6.56
C PHE A 216 -1.22 1.66 -7.08
N ALA A 217 -0.79 2.59 -6.23
CA ALA A 217 -0.92 4.01 -6.52
C ALA A 217 0.17 4.57 -7.43
N TYR A 218 1.31 3.88 -7.59
CA TYR A 218 2.45 4.40 -8.37
C TYR A 218 2.32 4.13 -9.87
N ASN A 219 1.38 3.28 -10.26
CA ASN A 219 1.03 3.02 -11.65
C ASN A 219 -0.46 3.32 -11.93
N PRO A 220 -0.91 4.58 -11.70
CA PRO A 220 -2.31 4.95 -11.90
C PRO A 220 -2.65 5.04 -13.39
N TRP A 221 -3.93 4.88 -13.73
CA TRP A 221 -4.46 5.07 -15.08
C TRP A 221 -4.49 6.56 -15.47
N SER A 222 -5.43 7.33 -14.92
CA SER A 222 -5.50 8.80 -15.01
C SER A 222 -5.95 9.39 -13.67
N ASP A 223 -6.16 10.70 -13.59
CA ASP A 223 -6.65 11.36 -12.38
C ASP A 223 -8.16 11.65 -12.38
N SER A 224 -8.88 11.07 -13.35
CA SER A 224 -10.33 11.16 -13.48
C SER A 224 -11.05 10.40 -12.36
N GLN A 225 -12.27 10.82 -12.02
CA GLN A 225 -13.08 10.14 -11.01
C GLN A 225 -13.38 8.68 -11.42
N SER A 226 -13.62 8.41 -12.71
CA SER A 226 -13.87 7.05 -13.20
C SER A 226 -12.70 6.11 -12.96
N ASP A 227 -11.46 6.60 -13.05
CA ASP A 227 -10.28 5.75 -12.83
C ASP A 227 -9.95 5.57 -11.34
N LEU A 228 -10.34 6.52 -10.48
CA LEU A 228 -10.34 6.35 -9.02
C LEU A 228 -11.41 5.34 -8.58
N ASP A 229 -12.61 5.40 -9.16
CA ASP A 229 -13.68 4.43 -8.94
C ASP A 229 -13.24 3.04 -9.42
N LYS A 230 -12.55 2.97 -10.56
CA LYS A 230 -11.95 1.73 -11.07
C LYS A 230 -10.95 1.13 -10.09
N GLN A 231 -10.05 1.94 -9.51
CA GLN A 231 -9.14 1.48 -8.47
C GLN A 231 -9.92 0.94 -7.26
N TRP A 232 -10.92 1.69 -6.77
CA TRP A 232 -11.74 1.29 -5.63
C TRP A 232 -12.43 -0.06 -5.86
N LEU A 233 -13.10 -0.23 -7.00
CA LEU A 233 -13.78 -1.48 -7.36
C LEU A 233 -12.81 -2.65 -7.52
N THR A 234 -11.60 -2.39 -8.03
CA THR A 234 -10.57 -3.41 -8.14
C THR A 234 -10.08 -3.87 -6.77
N LEU A 235 -9.81 -2.93 -5.85
CA LEU A 235 -9.45 -3.23 -4.47
C LEU A 235 -10.58 -3.99 -3.75
N ALA A 236 -11.84 -3.58 -3.95
CA ALA A 236 -13.02 -4.27 -3.43
C ALA A 236 -13.08 -5.73 -3.91
N LYS A 237 -12.80 -5.97 -5.19
CA LYS A 237 -12.76 -7.31 -5.77
C LYS A 237 -11.64 -8.16 -5.18
N ILE A 238 -10.42 -7.61 -5.05
CA ILE A 238 -9.29 -8.28 -4.39
C ILE A 238 -9.66 -8.68 -2.96
N VAL A 239 -10.19 -7.74 -2.16
CA VAL A 239 -10.60 -7.99 -0.78
C VAL A 239 -11.69 -9.05 -0.69
N SER A 240 -12.70 -8.98 -1.57
CA SER A 240 -13.78 -9.96 -1.63
C SER A 240 -13.25 -11.38 -1.90
N ASP A 241 -12.32 -11.51 -2.86
CA ASP A 241 -11.71 -12.78 -3.22
C ASP A 241 -10.84 -13.35 -2.09
N ILE A 242 -10.14 -12.50 -1.33
CA ILE A 242 -9.40 -12.94 -0.14
C ILE A 242 -10.37 -13.35 0.98
N LYS A 243 -11.43 -12.58 1.26
CA LYS A 243 -12.44 -12.92 2.28
C LYS A 243 -13.16 -14.24 1.99
N SER A 244 -13.22 -14.65 0.71
CA SER A 244 -13.75 -15.97 0.32
C SER A 244 -12.89 -17.16 0.77
N ARG A 245 -11.66 -16.91 1.25
CA ARG A 245 -10.74 -17.91 1.82
C ARG A 245 -10.85 -17.89 3.34
N PRO A 246 -11.43 -18.94 3.95
CA PRO A 246 -11.52 -19.03 5.40
C PRO A 246 -10.13 -18.97 6.03
N GLY A 247 -9.96 -18.11 7.05
CA GLY A 247 -8.73 -18.02 7.83
C GLY A 247 -7.71 -16.98 7.35
N THR A 248 -7.70 -16.61 6.07
CA THR A 248 -6.76 -15.59 5.56
C THR A 248 -7.17 -14.19 6.04
N LYS A 249 -6.25 -13.49 6.71
CA LYS A 249 -6.43 -12.12 7.19
C LYS A 249 -5.99 -11.10 6.15
N ILE A 250 -6.49 -9.87 6.27
CA ILE A 250 -6.22 -8.79 5.32
C ILE A 250 -5.70 -7.56 6.07
N VAL A 251 -4.68 -6.93 5.50
CA VAL A 251 -4.24 -5.57 5.83
C VAL A 251 -4.16 -4.79 4.53
N MET A 252 -4.73 -3.59 4.49
CA MET A 252 -4.51 -2.64 3.40
C MET A 252 -3.25 -1.84 3.68
N ALA A 253 -2.46 -1.52 2.66
CA ALA A 253 -1.26 -0.69 2.79
C ALA A 253 -1.27 0.47 1.79
N ALA A 254 -1.06 1.69 2.28
CA ALA A 254 -0.75 2.85 1.46
C ALA A 254 0.76 3.13 1.58
N THR A 255 1.45 3.18 0.43
CA THR A 255 2.91 3.35 0.36
C THR A 255 3.32 4.79 0.63
N ILE A 256 4.62 5.07 0.57
CA ILE A 256 5.17 6.41 0.85
C ILE A 256 4.67 7.47 -0.14
N ALA A 257 4.61 8.72 0.32
CA ALA A 257 4.28 9.87 -0.49
C ALA A 257 5.40 10.18 -1.51
N PRO A 258 5.06 10.47 -2.78
CA PRO A 258 6.04 10.92 -3.76
C PRO A 258 6.38 12.41 -3.61
N ASN A 259 7.58 12.81 -4.06
CA ASN A 259 8.05 14.20 -4.02
C ASN A 259 8.01 14.86 -5.41
N GLY A 260 7.15 15.87 -5.61
CA GLY A 260 6.96 16.55 -6.90
C GLY A 260 8.16 17.34 -7.44
N ASN A 261 9.13 17.69 -6.59
CA ASN A 261 10.30 18.45 -7.03
C ASN A 261 11.31 17.55 -7.78
N VAL A 262 11.46 16.31 -7.29
CA VAL A 262 12.50 15.39 -7.75
C VAL A 262 11.94 14.14 -8.42
N PHE A 263 10.62 13.94 -8.46
CA PHE A 263 10.00 12.71 -8.96
C PHE A 263 10.56 12.28 -10.32
N GLY A 264 11.10 11.06 -10.41
CA GLY A 264 11.64 10.56 -11.67
C GLY A 264 13.05 11.02 -12.05
N ASP A 265 13.70 11.88 -11.26
CA ASP A 265 15.06 12.32 -11.56
C ASP A 265 16.05 11.16 -11.46
N GLY A 266 16.87 10.99 -12.50
CA GLY A 266 17.83 9.89 -12.63
C GLY A 266 17.29 8.67 -13.38
N ALA A 267 15.97 8.58 -13.58
CA ALA A 267 15.34 7.47 -14.31
C ALA A 267 14.49 7.93 -15.51
N LEU A 268 13.59 8.90 -15.29
CA LEU A 268 12.60 9.37 -16.27
C LEU A 268 12.87 10.82 -16.73
N ASN A 269 13.45 11.65 -15.86
CA ASN A 269 13.87 13.03 -16.13
C ASN A 269 12.77 13.91 -16.75
N TRP A 270 11.57 13.87 -16.16
CA TRP A 270 10.43 14.65 -16.61
C TRP A 270 10.57 16.15 -16.34
N SER A 271 9.81 16.97 -17.08
CA SER A 271 9.66 18.39 -16.76
C SER A 271 8.99 18.58 -15.39
N SER A 272 9.25 19.71 -14.73
CA SER A 272 8.65 20.01 -13.42
C SER A 272 7.13 19.91 -13.44
N GLU A 273 6.47 20.37 -14.50
CA GLU A 273 5.01 20.26 -14.66
C GLU A 273 4.55 18.80 -14.73
N ALA A 274 5.23 17.96 -15.52
CA ALA A 274 4.89 16.55 -15.63
C ALA A 274 5.12 15.78 -14.32
N LYS A 275 6.18 16.12 -13.57
CA LYS A 275 6.42 15.58 -12.22
C LYS A 275 5.27 15.89 -11.28
N TRP A 276 4.89 17.16 -11.17
CA TRP A 276 3.80 17.59 -10.30
C TRP A 276 2.46 16.97 -10.70
N SER A 277 2.18 16.92 -12.01
CA SER A 277 0.98 16.26 -12.54
C SER A 277 0.93 14.79 -12.09
N LYS A 278 2.00 14.01 -12.32
CA LYS A 278 2.03 12.60 -11.92
C LYS A 278 1.93 12.42 -10.40
N VAL A 279 2.67 13.21 -9.63
CA VAL A 279 2.65 13.16 -8.16
C VAL A 279 1.26 13.44 -7.60
N ASN A 280 0.54 14.41 -8.18
CA ASN A 280 -0.83 14.71 -7.77
C ASN A 280 -1.77 13.53 -8.07
N THR A 281 -1.62 12.87 -9.21
CA THR A 281 -2.37 11.64 -9.53
C THR A 281 -2.07 10.53 -8.53
N ILE A 282 -0.79 10.24 -8.24
CA ILE A 282 -0.39 9.19 -7.29
C ILE A 282 -0.98 9.49 -5.89
N LYS A 283 -0.93 10.74 -5.43
CA LYS A 283 -1.51 11.14 -4.14
C LYS A 283 -3.02 10.89 -4.08
N LYS A 284 -3.76 11.15 -5.16
CA LYS A 284 -5.19 10.82 -5.24
C LYS A 284 -5.43 9.31 -5.06
N TYR A 285 -4.60 8.47 -5.67
CA TYR A 285 -4.71 7.00 -5.57
C TYR A 285 -4.33 6.46 -4.20
N LEU A 286 -3.29 7.02 -3.56
CA LEU A 286 -2.91 6.69 -2.18
C LEU A 286 -4.06 7.02 -1.22
N GLU A 287 -4.61 8.23 -1.34
CA GLU A 287 -5.72 8.69 -0.51
C GLU A 287 -7.00 7.86 -0.77
N ASN A 288 -7.27 7.49 -2.02
CA ASN A 288 -8.40 6.63 -2.38
C ASN A 288 -8.30 5.24 -1.73
N ALA A 289 -7.11 4.63 -1.72
CA ALA A 289 -6.86 3.35 -1.02
C ALA A 289 -7.01 3.48 0.50
N VAL A 290 -6.55 4.59 1.11
CA VAL A 290 -6.76 4.89 2.53
C VAL A 290 -8.25 5.00 2.86
N ARG A 291 -9.02 5.72 2.05
CA ARG A 291 -10.47 5.87 2.21
C ARG A 291 -11.20 4.54 2.03
N PHE A 292 -10.80 3.74 1.04
CA PHE A 292 -11.32 2.39 0.84
C PHE A 292 -11.13 1.53 2.09
N ALA A 293 -9.91 1.46 2.62
CA ALA A 293 -9.61 0.67 3.82
C ALA A 293 -10.47 1.11 5.01
N LYS A 294 -10.63 2.42 5.23
CA LYS A 294 -11.46 2.97 6.30
C LYS A 294 -12.94 2.68 6.09
N GLY A 295 -13.45 2.86 4.87
CA GLY A 295 -14.85 2.61 4.51
C GLY A 295 -15.26 1.15 4.67
N GLU A 296 -14.34 0.23 4.37
CA GLU A 296 -14.52 -1.22 4.51
C GLU A 296 -14.14 -1.75 5.92
N ASN A 297 -13.77 -0.85 6.84
CA ASN A 297 -13.31 -1.16 8.20
C ASN A 297 -12.19 -2.22 8.22
N LEU A 298 -11.22 -2.07 7.31
CA LEU A 298 -10.06 -2.94 7.19
C LEU A 298 -8.87 -2.38 7.98
N PRO A 299 -8.03 -3.24 8.58
CA PRO A 299 -6.72 -2.83 9.11
C PRO A 299 -5.91 -2.08 8.06
N LEU A 300 -5.37 -0.91 8.41
CA LEU A 300 -4.63 -0.03 7.50
C LEU A 300 -3.20 0.22 7.99
N ALA A 301 -2.24 -0.08 7.12
CA ALA A 301 -0.84 0.32 7.22
C ALA A 301 -0.61 1.60 6.40
N ASP A 302 -0.74 2.76 7.04
CA ASP A 302 -0.62 4.07 6.40
C ASP A 302 0.82 4.61 6.50
N ALA A 303 1.61 4.38 5.45
CA ALA A 303 2.93 5.00 5.29
C ALA A 303 2.87 6.32 4.50
N TYR A 304 1.75 6.58 3.83
CA TYR A 304 1.53 7.78 3.02
C TYR A 304 1.55 9.05 3.89
N HIS A 305 0.66 9.17 4.86
CA HIS A 305 0.55 10.39 5.65
C HIS A 305 1.82 10.72 6.47
N PRO A 306 2.48 9.75 7.12
CA PRO A 306 3.71 10.03 7.87
C PRO A 306 4.95 10.33 7.00
N SER A 307 4.87 10.10 5.69
CA SER A 307 5.94 10.44 4.75
C SER A 307 5.71 11.77 4.03
N LEU A 308 4.65 12.50 4.36
CA LEU A 308 4.44 13.87 3.92
C LEU A 308 5.22 14.87 4.79
N GLY A 309 5.81 15.87 4.14
CA GLY A 309 6.36 17.05 4.76
C GLY A 309 5.27 18.07 5.09
N SER A 310 5.66 19.16 5.75
CA SER A 310 4.75 20.25 6.11
C SER A 310 4.12 20.96 4.90
N ASP A 311 4.74 20.87 3.74
CA ASP A 311 4.26 21.40 2.46
C ASP A 311 3.31 20.44 1.72
N GLY A 312 3.00 19.28 2.32
CA GLY A 312 2.20 18.23 1.68
C GLY A 312 2.95 17.49 0.57
N ASN A 313 4.27 17.65 0.45
CA ASN A 313 5.11 16.91 -0.48
C ASN A 313 5.78 15.71 0.20
N GLY A 314 6.16 14.67 -0.55
CA GLY A 314 6.86 13.53 0.04
C GLY A 314 8.23 13.94 0.62
N ILE A 315 8.58 13.48 1.81
CA ILE A 315 9.90 13.73 2.40
C ILE A 315 10.92 12.88 1.64
N THR A 316 11.89 13.52 0.99
CA THR A 316 12.88 12.86 0.10
C THR A 316 13.70 11.78 0.80
N ARG A 317 13.87 11.86 2.13
CA ARG A 317 14.53 10.82 2.93
C ARG A 317 13.92 9.43 2.75
N TYR A 318 12.65 9.34 2.35
CA TYR A 318 11.93 8.08 2.16
C TYR A 318 11.98 7.60 0.71
N THR A 319 12.45 8.40 -0.24
CA THR A 319 12.54 8.04 -1.66
C THR A 319 13.99 7.74 -2.04
N ASN A 320 14.19 6.78 -2.94
CA ASN A 320 15.51 6.40 -3.43
C ASN A 320 16.16 7.59 -4.17
N PRO A 321 17.37 8.03 -3.79
CA PRO A 321 18.01 9.19 -4.42
C PRO A 321 18.54 8.92 -5.84
N GLY A 322 18.58 7.66 -6.28
CA GLY A 322 19.02 7.27 -7.62
C GLY A 322 17.94 7.40 -8.69
N ASP A 323 16.67 7.16 -8.35
CA ASP A 323 15.55 7.26 -9.29
C ASP A 323 14.46 8.26 -8.88
N HIS A 324 14.36 8.60 -7.60
CA HIS A 324 13.31 9.44 -7.03
C HIS A 324 11.87 8.95 -7.33
N LEU A 325 11.70 7.64 -7.53
CA LEU A 325 10.39 6.97 -7.59
C LEU A 325 10.21 6.02 -6.41
N HIS A 326 11.14 5.08 -6.25
CA HIS A 326 10.97 3.95 -5.35
C HIS A 326 11.32 4.31 -3.90
N PRO A 327 10.93 3.50 -2.91
CA PRO A 327 11.37 3.72 -1.54
C PRO A 327 12.89 3.58 -1.42
N SER A 328 13.48 4.44 -0.60
CA SER A 328 14.82 4.23 -0.03
C SER A 328 14.75 3.24 1.14
N PHE A 329 15.90 2.93 1.75
CA PHE A 329 15.94 2.11 2.97
C PHE A 329 15.06 2.67 4.10
N PRO A 330 15.11 3.97 4.47
CA PRO A 330 14.14 4.53 5.42
C PRO A 330 12.68 4.43 4.95
N GLY A 331 12.42 4.47 3.64
CA GLY A 331 11.08 4.31 3.08
C GLY A 331 10.55 2.89 3.23
N HIS A 332 11.38 1.89 2.94
CA HIS A 332 11.06 0.48 3.18
C HIS A 332 10.85 0.18 4.66
N ASP A 333 11.68 0.74 5.55
CA ASP A 333 11.50 0.61 6.99
C ASP A 333 10.17 1.22 7.43
N LEU A 334 9.86 2.46 7.06
CA LEU A 334 8.59 3.10 7.41
C LEU A 334 7.38 2.24 7.00
N LEU A 335 7.34 1.78 5.75
CA LEU A 335 6.24 0.93 5.26
C LEU A 335 6.15 -0.36 6.07
N SER A 336 7.29 -1.02 6.30
CA SER A 336 7.41 -2.26 7.06
C SER A 336 6.90 -2.13 8.50
N GLN A 337 7.30 -1.05 9.20
CA GLN A 337 6.82 -0.74 10.54
C GLN A 337 5.31 -0.52 10.56
N LYS A 338 4.76 0.17 9.55
CA LYS A 338 3.31 0.41 9.45
C LYS A 338 2.53 -0.87 9.22
N ILE A 339 3.04 -1.78 8.39
CA ILE A 339 2.45 -3.11 8.18
C ILE A 339 2.47 -3.90 9.49
N ALA A 340 3.63 -4.05 10.13
CA ALA A 340 3.77 -4.82 11.36
C ALA A 340 2.90 -4.24 12.49
N GLN A 341 2.87 -2.91 12.63
CA GLN A 341 2.02 -2.22 13.59
C GLN A 341 0.52 -2.46 13.31
N ALA A 342 0.08 -2.42 12.06
CA ALA A 342 -1.31 -2.69 11.69
C ALA A 342 -1.71 -4.13 12.03
N ILE A 343 -0.83 -5.10 11.76
CA ILE A 343 -1.04 -6.51 12.11
C ILE A 343 -1.17 -6.69 13.62
N TRP A 344 -0.25 -6.10 14.39
CA TRP A 344 -0.23 -6.20 15.85
C TRP A 344 -1.43 -5.53 16.52
N LYS A 345 -1.72 -4.26 16.15
CA LYS A 345 -2.85 -3.51 16.74
C LYS A 345 -4.19 -4.20 16.52
N ASN A 346 -4.34 -4.90 15.39
CA ASN A 346 -5.58 -5.60 15.03
C ASN A 346 -5.57 -7.08 15.43
N ARG A 347 -4.53 -7.56 16.14
CA ARG A 347 -4.43 -8.94 16.66
C ARG A 347 -4.67 -9.99 15.57
N LEU A 348 -4.03 -9.80 14.40
CA LEU A 348 -4.29 -10.66 13.24
C LEU A 348 -3.50 -11.98 13.26
N LEU A 349 -2.49 -12.11 14.14
CA LEU A 349 -1.62 -13.29 14.28
C LEU A 349 -1.61 -13.84 15.71
#